data_AF-A0A511HPS9-F1
#
_entry.id   AF-A0A511HPS9-F1
#
_cell.length_a   1.000
_cell.length_b   1.000
_cell.length_c   1.000
_cell.angle_alpha   90.00
_cell.angle_beta   90.00
_cell.angle_gamma   90.00
#
_symmetry.space_group_name_H-M   'P 1'
#
loop_
_entity.id
_entity.type
_entity.pdbx_description
1 polymer ?
#
loop_
_entity_poly.entity_id
_entity_poly.type
_entity_poly.pdbx_seq_one_letter_code
_entity_poly.pdbx_strand_id
1 'polypeptide(L)'
;MGSSLWSLAGVMRNGLRLWHSLKGGVEYVRDKDQSFFALCTGMDVSSGNGAPKHPALTPWLHEHIQKLAGLESDDVLTLGHLREKEDGKGKDLGIDFRMVTTNLSQRQPYTLHSEDTETASRRVVHPEELDAGYLFRTDDMRRLFPLEVVRYLENWMDVDRYELNRTQSARTKDAFKNFDLAKARAEGFYPFPAGNALPVVVATRMSLSFPLLLGAVRLYTIKHDTFQKRAALSEGKKPYVLRVKDSDAGESELQENWFSDGGISSNFPIHMFDDWLPQRPTFGINLADSQMPTNITGPREASIHRGDDDVFLAQPRYLLVPHVYPLKWLSQFLGAIFDTAQNYRDNTQARLPSYRERIAHVRLSDGEGGLNLNMGVGTIQAIAEKGGRAAERLQSEFAFDEHRWVRLLVLLGRLEEEFIRLRERYTKASRNGNWRQELLSQYEALLKASQEDERQAWYRVPPKPLWPRWRREAIQRMDALTVLIDKWTSGKTTGIPYPPRARKQYFFSYDEPMPESILRVTPEQ
;
A
#
# COMPACT_ATOMS: atom_id res chain seq x y z
N MET A 1 63.49 -8.74 -7.48
CA MET A 1 62.42 -9.74 -7.28
C MET A 1 61.63 -9.57 -5.96
N GLY A 2 61.62 -8.39 -5.31
CA GLY A 2 60.99 -8.21 -3.98
C GLY A 2 59.65 -7.45 -3.94
N SER A 3 59.21 -6.83 -5.04
CA SER A 3 58.04 -5.92 -5.04
C SER A 3 56.73 -6.52 -5.56
N SER A 4 56.77 -7.67 -6.23
CA SER A 4 55.57 -8.33 -6.79
C SER A 4 54.86 -9.30 -5.84
N LEU A 5 55.55 -9.78 -4.80
CA LEU A 5 54.98 -10.72 -3.81
C LEU A 5 54.13 -10.02 -2.74
N TRP A 6 54.43 -8.76 -2.42
CA TRP A 6 53.66 -7.96 -1.45
C TRP A 6 52.31 -7.47 -2.02
N SER A 7 52.22 -7.19 -3.32
CA SER A 7 50.96 -6.81 -3.97
C SER A 7 49.99 -7.99 -4.08
N LEU A 8 50.49 -9.19 -4.41
CA LEU A 8 49.70 -10.43 -4.44
C LEU A 8 49.22 -10.87 -3.06
N ALA A 9 50.05 -10.74 -2.02
CA ALA A 9 49.65 -11.01 -0.64
C ALA A 9 48.61 -10.00 -0.12
N GLY A 10 48.72 -8.72 -0.52
CA GLY A 10 47.73 -7.68 -0.19
C GLY A 10 46.37 -7.93 -0.86
N VAL A 11 46.37 -8.34 -2.14
CA VAL A 11 45.14 -8.67 -2.88
C VAL A 11 44.48 -9.94 -2.32
N MET A 12 45.25 -10.99 -1.99
CA MET A 12 44.70 -12.19 -1.35
C MET A 12 44.17 -11.91 0.06
N ARG A 13 44.85 -11.07 0.85
CA ARG A 13 44.40 -10.71 2.22
C ARG A 13 43.15 -9.82 2.20
N ASN A 14 43.03 -8.92 1.23
CA ASN A 14 41.80 -8.14 1.01
C ASN A 14 40.67 -9.01 0.46
N GLY A 15 40.97 -9.95 -0.44
CA GLY A 15 40.01 -10.95 -0.91
C GLY A 15 39.49 -11.86 0.22
N LEU A 16 40.37 -12.30 1.13
CA LEU A 16 39.99 -13.09 2.30
C LEU A 16 39.16 -12.28 3.30
N ARG A 17 39.50 -11.01 3.55
CA ARG A 17 38.72 -10.12 4.42
C ARG A 17 37.35 -9.80 3.82
N LEU A 18 37.27 -9.55 2.52
CA LEU A 18 36.02 -9.35 1.81
C LEU A 18 35.17 -10.63 1.84
N TRP A 19 35.79 -11.80 1.64
CA TRP A 19 35.12 -13.10 1.73
C TRP A 19 34.64 -13.44 3.15
N HIS A 20 35.43 -13.16 4.19
CA HIS A 20 35.02 -13.32 5.59
C HIS A 20 33.96 -12.31 6.01
N SER A 21 34.02 -11.06 5.51
CA SER A 21 33.00 -10.04 5.73
C SER A 21 31.69 -10.39 5.02
N LEU A 22 31.76 -10.92 3.80
CA LEU A 22 30.60 -11.41 3.05
C LEU A 22 30.02 -12.68 3.67
N LYS A 23 30.86 -13.65 4.08
CA LYS A 23 30.40 -14.84 4.82
C LYS A 23 29.78 -14.48 6.16
N GLY A 24 30.42 -13.62 6.94
CA GLY A 24 29.88 -13.15 8.22
C GLY A 24 28.59 -12.36 8.06
N GLY A 25 28.47 -11.53 7.02
CA GLY A 25 27.23 -10.83 6.68
C GLY A 25 26.11 -11.79 6.27
N VAL A 26 26.41 -12.82 5.48
CA VAL A 26 25.42 -13.84 5.09
C VAL A 26 25.02 -14.73 6.26
N GLU A 27 25.94 -15.09 7.15
CA GLU A 27 25.65 -15.85 8.38
C GLU A 27 24.84 -15.02 9.37
N TYR A 28 25.12 -13.73 9.51
CA TYR A 28 24.34 -12.80 10.31
C TYR A 28 22.90 -12.67 9.79
N VAL A 29 22.73 -12.41 8.49
CA VAL A 29 21.41 -12.28 7.84
C VAL A 29 20.59 -13.57 7.90
N ARG A 30 21.23 -14.74 8.05
CA ARG A 30 20.54 -16.03 8.23
C ARG A 30 19.93 -16.20 9.61
N ASP A 31 20.48 -15.57 10.64
CA ASP A 31 19.89 -15.57 11.97
C ASP A 31 18.73 -14.56 11.98
N LYS A 32 17.51 -15.04 11.74
CA LYS A 32 16.30 -14.20 11.72
C LYS A 32 16.06 -13.49 13.05
N ASP A 33 16.46 -14.11 14.16
CA ASP A 33 16.20 -13.59 15.50
C ASP A 33 17.21 -12.51 15.86
N GLN A 34 18.39 -12.48 15.24
CA GLN A 34 19.38 -11.41 15.39
C GLN A 34 19.31 -10.35 14.29
N SER A 35 19.18 -10.72 13.03
CA SER A 35 19.35 -9.77 11.92
C SER A 35 18.03 -9.21 11.37
N PHE A 36 16.91 -9.86 11.68
CA PHE A 36 15.62 -9.58 11.03
C PHE A 36 15.73 -9.64 9.48
N PHE A 37 16.54 -10.58 8.97
CA PHE A 37 16.85 -10.77 7.55
C PHE A 37 17.55 -9.57 6.89
N ALA A 38 18.34 -8.80 7.65
CA ALA A 38 19.00 -7.60 7.13
C ALA A 38 20.39 -7.33 7.70
N LEU A 39 21.16 -6.48 7.01
CA LEU A 39 22.50 -6.07 7.42
C LEU A 39 22.51 -5.12 8.63
N CYS A 40 21.46 -4.29 8.80
CA CYS A 40 21.32 -3.43 9.97
C CYS A 40 19.86 -3.29 10.42
N THR A 41 19.67 -2.95 11.70
CA THR A 41 18.31 -2.73 12.26
C THR A 41 17.81 -1.30 12.07
N GLY A 42 18.71 -0.36 11.73
CA GLY A 42 18.42 1.08 11.69
C GLY A 42 18.57 1.79 13.03
N MET A 43 18.99 1.08 14.08
CA MET A 43 19.32 1.62 15.41
C MET A 43 20.83 1.79 15.59
N ASP A 44 21.24 2.59 16.56
CA ASP A 44 22.66 2.77 16.89
C ASP A 44 23.29 1.46 17.34
N VAL A 45 24.45 1.13 16.76
CA VAL A 45 25.21 -0.06 17.15
C VAL A 45 26.12 0.33 18.32
N SER A 46 26.00 -0.35 19.45
CA SER A 46 26.82 -0.19 20.65
C SER A 46 28.24 -0.75 20.46
N SER A 47 28.97 -0.26 19.45
CA SER A 47 30.30 -0.74 19.07
C SER A 47 31.37 0.34 19.28
N GLY A 48 31.95 0.37 20.49
CA GLY A 48 33.27 0.97 20.76
C GLY A 48 33.31 2.49 20.98
N ASN A 49 33.99 2.88 22.06
CA ASN A 49 34.27 4.25 22.56
C ASN A 49 34.19 5.39 21.53
N GLY A 50 32.99 5.94 21.36
CA GLY A 50 32.71 7.18 20.63
C GLY A 50 31.23 7.24 20.27
N ALA A 51 30.58 8.37 20.54
CA ALA A 51 29.24 8.62 19.99
C ALA A 51 29.35 8.62 18.45
N PRO A 52 28.43 7.94 17.73
CA PRO A 52 28.44 7.96 16.27
C PRO A 52 28.36 9.41 15.76
N LYS A 53 29.10 9.70 14.69
CA LYS A 53 29.19 11.05 14.11
C LYS A 53 27.82 11.57 13.61
N HIS A 54 26.93 10.65 13.26
CA HIS A 54 25.57 10.92 12.83
C HIS A 54 24.63 9.91 13.50
N PRO A 55 23.40 10.32 13.88
CA PRO A 55 22.43 9.41 14.47
C PRO A 55 22.04 8.29 13.50
N ALA A 56 21.72 7.11 14.02
CA ALA A 56 21.12 6.05 13.22
C ALA A 56 19.76 6.47 12.61
N LEU A 57 19.34 5.72 11.58
CA LEU A 57 18.17 6.06 10.76
C LEU A 57 16.87 6.18 11.56
N THR A 58 16.51 5.18 12.37
CA THR A 58 15.21 5.20 13.08
C THR A 58 15.17 6.29 14.16
N PRO A 59 16.19 6.47 15.02
CA PRO A 59 16.22 7.59 15.98
C PRO A 59 16.17 8.95 15.30
N TRP A 60 16.96 9.15 14.24
CA TRP A 60 16.93 10.39 13.46
C TRP A 60 15.54 10.66 12.86
N LEU A 61 14.89 9.63 12.30
CA LEU A 61 13.56 9.74 11.72
C LEU A 61 12.51 10.10 12.79
N HIS A 62 12.55 9.45 13.95
CA HIS A 62 11.67 9.76 15.08
C HIS A 62 11.83 11.22 15.50
N GLU A 63 13.05 11.66 15.81
CA GLU A 63 13.34 13.02 16.25
C GLU A 63 12.89 14.06 15.21
N HIS A 64 13.16 13.79 13.93
CA HIS A 64 12.78 14.71 12.86
C HIS A 64 11.25 14.83 12.71
N ILE A 65 10.52 13.71 12.75
CA ILE A 65 9.06 13.69 12.68
C ILE A 65 8.45 14.43 13.89
N GLN A 66 8.93 14.16 15.10
CA GLN A 66 8.47 14.83 16.33
C GLN A 66 8.67 16.34 16.25
N LYS A 67 9.87 16.77 15.84
CA LYS A 67 10.22 18.18 15.68
C LYS A 67 9.34 18.88 14.66
N LEU A 68 9.04 18.24 13.53
CA LEU A 68 8.13 18.77 12.51
C LEU A 68 6.69 18.91 13.03
N ALA A 69 6.27 18.01 13.91
CA ALA A 69 4.96 18.09 14.56
C ALA A 69 4.89 19.09 15.72
N GLY A 70 6.03 19.66 16.14
CA GLY A 70 6.13 20.54 17.30
C GLY A 70 5.90 19.79 18.63
N LEU A 71 6.18 18.49 18.66
CA LEU A 71 6.11 17.66 19.86
C LEU A 71 7.49 17.53 20.50
N GLU A 72 7.51 17.35 21.82
CA GLU A 72 8.72 16.96 22.54
C GLU A 72 9.12 15.52 22.20
N SER A 73 10.39 15.16 22.43
CA SER A 73 10.93 13.84 22.07
C SER A 73 10.28 12.68 22.82
N ASP A 74 9.76 12.93 24.03
CA ASP A 74 9.11 11.92 24.88
C ASP A 74 7.66 11.62 24.46
N ASP A 75 7.05 12.50 23.66
CA ASP A 75 5.76 12.24 23.03
C ASP A 75 5.95 11.41 21.76
N VAL A 76 4.89 10.75 21.29
CA VAL A 76 4.93 9.95 20.06
C VAL A 76 3.80 10.39 19.13
N LEU A 77 4.14 10.89 17.95
CA LEU A 77 3.18 11.29 16.94
C LEU A 77 2.48 10.06 16.37
N THR A 78 1.15 10.02 16.49
CA THR A 78 0.31 8.93 15.98
C THR A 78 -0.49 9.40 14.77
N LEU A 79 -1.06 8.44 14.03
CA LEU A 79 -1.96 8.78 12.92
C LEU A 79 -3.22 9.51 13.41
N GLY A 80 -3.64 9.29 14.65
CA GLY A 80 -4.73 10.03 15.30
C GLY A 80 -4.42 11.51 15.46
N HIS A 81 -3.21 11.85 15.93
CA HIS A 81 -2.77 13.25 16.03
C HIS A 81 -2.78 13.97 14.68
N LEU A 82 -2.41 13.26 13.61
CA LEU A 82 -2.46 13.79 12.25
C LEU A 82 -3.91 14.00 11.79
N ARG A 83 -4.77 13.02 12.03
CA ARG A 83 -6.17 13.01 11.57
C ARG A 83 -7.03 14.05 12.27
N GLU A 84 -6.84 14.25 13.57
CA GLU A 84 -7.64 15.15 14.39
C GLU A 84 -7.05 16.57 14.48
N LYS A 85 -6.10 16.89 13.60
CA LYS A 85 -5.45 18.19 13.63
C LYS A 85 -6.46 19.29 13.28
N GLU A 86 -6.63 20.24 14.20
CA GLU A 86 -7.39 21.47 13.96
C GLU A 86 -6.47 22.71 13.98
N ASP A 87 -6.92 23.80 13.35
CA ASP A 87 -6.32 25.11 13.52
C ASP A 87 -6.73 25.75 14.86
N GLY A 88 -6.08 26.85 15.24
CA GLY A 88 -6.40 27.58 16.49
C GLY A 88 -7.80 28.21 16.54
N LYS A 89 -8.62 28.03 15.49
CA LYS A 89 -10.01 28.50 15.36
C LYS A 89 -11.01 27.33 15.21
N GLY A 90 -10.56 26.08 15.37
CA GLY A 90 -11.38 24.87 15.26
C GLY A 90 -11.69 24.45 13.82
N LYS A 91 -10.93 24.93 12.83
CA LYS A 91 -11.02 24.43 11.45
C LYS A 91 -10.28 23.09 11.37
N ASP A 92 -10.97 22.08 10.86
CA ASP A 92 -10.37 20.79 10.53
C ASP A 92 -9.23 20.95 9.50
N LEU A 93 -8.02 20.56 9.91
CA LEU A 93 -6.78 20.50 9.13
C LEU A 93 -6.23 19.07 9.10
N GLY A 94 -7.07 18.07 9.34
CA GLY A 94 -6.69 16.66 9.45
C GLY A 94 -5.91 16.17 8.24
N ILE A 95 -4.84 15.43 8.51
CA ILE A 95 -4.01 14.78 7.49
C ILE A 95 -4.43 13.31 7.41
N ASP A 96 -4.91 12.90 6.23
CA ASP A 96 -5.14 11.49 5.90
C ASP A 96 -3.82 10.85 5.51
N PHE A 97 -3.18 10.19 6.47
CA PHE A 97 -1.91 9.51 6.28
C PHE A 97 -2.14 8.07 5.84
N ARG A 98 -1.52 7.67 4.71
CA ARG A 98 -1.56 6.29 4.20
C ARG A 98 -0.17 5.85 3.73
N MET A 99 0.23 4.64 4.10
CA MET A 99 1.45 3.99 3.62
C MET A 99 1.19 2.52 3.30
N VAL A 100 2.02 1.94 2.44
CA VAL A 100 2.00 0.50 2.13
C VAL A 100 3.17 -0.18 2.85
N THR A 101 2.95 -1.39 3.34
CA THR A 101 3.97 -2.34 3.80
C THR A 101 3.65 -3.72 3.25
N THR A 102 4.66 -4.57 3.07
CA THR A 102 4.44 -5.91 2.51
C THR A 102 4.57 -6.97 3.59
N ASN A 103 3.52 -7.77 3.83
CA ASN A 103 3.62 -8.95 4.69
C ASN A 103 4.15 -10.12 3.87
N LEU A 104 5.45 -10.43 4.02
CA LEU A 104 6.14 -11.50 3.32
C LEU A 104 5.63 -12.90 3.71
N SER A 105 5.18 -13.08 4.96
CA SER A 105 4.61 -14.36 5.41
C SER A 105 3.29 -14.68 4.70
N GLN A 106 2.50 -13.65 4.37
CA GLN A 106 1.21 -13.80 3.69
C GLN A 106 1.26 -13.50 2.18
N ARG A 107 2.40 -12.99 1.69
CA ARG A 107 2.64 -12.61 0.29
C ARG A 107 1.64 -11.57 -0.23
N GLN A 108 1.31 -10.59 0.61
CA GLN A 108 0.34 -9.54 0.25
C GLN A 108 0.70 -8.16 0.83
N PRO A 109 0.32 -7.07 0.12
CA PRO A 109 0.43 -5.71 0.65
C PRO A 109 -0.57 -5.47 1.77
N TYR A 110 -0.19 -4.55 2.66
CA TYR A 110 -1.01 -4.00 3.73
C TYR A 110 -0.91 -2.48 3.73
N THR A 111 -2.03 -1.82 3.94
CA THR A 111 -2.15 -0.38 4.07
C THR A 111 -2.15 -0.02 5.55
N LEU A 112 -1.27 0.91 5.92
CA LEU A 112 -1.17 1.54 7.22
C LEU A 112 -1.80 2.92 7.10
N HIS A 113 -2.95 3.14 7.73
CA HIS A 113 -3.72 4.37 7.59
C HIS A 113 -4.47 4.75 8.86
N SER A 114 -4.79 6.04 9.01
CA SER A 114 -5.76 6.50 10.00
C SER A 114 -7.15 5.94 9.69
N GLU A 115 -8.02 5.83 10.70
CA GLU A 115 -9.39 5.40 10.45
C GLU A 115 -10.18 6.46 9.66
N ASP A 116 -10.88 6.02 8.62
CA ASP A 116 -11.83 6.85 7.89
C ASP A 116 -13.04 7.17 8.80
N THR A 117 -13.40 8.45 8.92
CA THR A 117 -14.45 8.97 9.82
C THR A 117 -15.85 8.36 9.59
N GLU A 118 -16.15 7.86 8.38
CA GLU A 118 -17.41 7.16 8.06
C GLU A 118 -17.39 5.65 8.37
N THR A 119 -16.24 5.12 8.78
CA THR A 119 -15.91 3.69 8.68
C THR A 119 -15.94 2.98 10.04
N ALA A 120 -16.28 3.70 11.11
CA ALA A 120 -16.56 3.15 12.43
C ALA A 120 -17.67 2.06 12.44
N SER A 121 -18.41 1.91 11.33
CA SER A 121 -19.49 0.93 11.15
C SER A 121 -19.18 -0.23 10.17
N ARG A 122 -18.01 -0.28 9.51
CA ARG A 122 -17.69 -1.41 8.62
C ARG A 122 -17.49 -2.68 9.44
N ARG A 123 -18.32 -3.71 9.16
CA ARG A 123 -18.14 -5.08 9.67
C ARG A 123 -16.94 -5.81 9.05
N VAL A 124 -16.38 -5.28 7.95
CA VAL A 124 -15.31 -5.89 7.18
C VAL A 124 -14.27 -4.81 6.87
N VAL A 125 -13.14 -4.93 7.53
CA VAL A 125 -11.88 -4.25 7.20
C VAL A 125 -11.47 -4.71 5.81
N HIS A 126 -10.98 -3.82 4.96
CA HIS A 126 -10.52 -4.23 3.63
C HIS A 126 -9.40 -5.28 3.80
N PRO A 127 -9.35 -6.38 3.02
CA PRO A 127 -8.37 -7.45 3.24
C PRO A 127 -6.90 -6.99 3.25
N GLU A 128 -6.64 -5.83 2.63
CA GLU A 128 -5.34 -5.19 2.50
C GLU A 128 -5.12 -4.06 3.53
N GLU A 129 -5.92 -3.94 4.59
CA GLU A 129 -5.72 -2.98 5.69
C GLU A 129 -5.16 -3.70 6.93
N LEU A 130 -4.14 -3.12 7.56
CA LEU A 130 -3.60 -3.67 8.81
C LEU A 130 -4.50 -3.23 9.97
N ASP A 131 -5.24 -4.17 10.56
CA ASP A 131 -6.13 -3.92 11.71
C ASP A 131 -5.69 -4.70 12.96
N ALA A 132 -6.50 -4.64 14.02
CA ALA A 132 -6.34 -5.38 15.27
C ALA A 132 -6.13 -6.89 15.06
N GLY A 133 -5.51 -7.53 16.07
CA GLY A 133 -5.25 -8.98 16.06
C GLY A 133 -3.77 -9.35 15.90
N TYR A 134 -2.89 -8.36 15.75
CA TYR A 134 -1.44 -8.53 15.81
C TYR A 134 -0.89 -8.28 17.22
N LEU A 135 0.13 -9.06 17.59
CA LEU A 135 0.97 -8.88 18.76
C LEU A 135 2.40 -8.54 18.29
N PHE A 136 3.17 -7.89 19.15
CA PHE A 136 4.61 -7.73 18.99
C PHE A 136 5.35 -8.24 20.22
N ARG A 137 6.63 -8.57 20.06
CA ARG A 137 7.54 -8.90 21.17
C ARG A 137 8.35 -7.67 21.54
N THR A 138 8.36 -7.27 22.82
CA THR A 138 9.03 -6.03 23.25
C THR A 138 10.53 -6.03 22.90
N ASP A 139 11.21 -7.17 23.05
CA ASP A 139 12.63 -7.30 22.72
C ASP A 139 12.93 -7.10 21.23
N ASP A 140 11.98 -7.42 20.34
CA ASP A 140 12.13 -7.13 18.91
C ASP A 140 12.01 -5.63 18.67
N MET A 141 11.01 -4.99 19.26
CA MET A 141 10.76 -3.56 19.07
C MET A 141 11.89 -2.68 19.64
N ARG A 142 12.50 -3.06 20.77
CA ARG A 142 13.68 -2.37 21.34
C ARG A 142 14.89 -2.35 20.43
N ARG A 143 14.95 -3.27 19.46
CA ARG A 143 16.06 -3.38 18.50
C ARG A 143 15.79 -2.63 17.21
N LEU A 144 14.54 -2.23 16.99
CA LEU A 144 14.07 -1.57 15.77
C LEU A 144 13.67 -0.11 16.00
N PHE A 145 13.32 0.27 17.24
CA PHE A 145 12.75 1.57 17.58
C PHE A 145 13.37 2.20 18.84
N PRO A 146 13.36 3.54 18.95
CA PRO A 146 13.71 4.26 20.18
C PRO A 146 12.86 3.86 21.39
N LEU A 147 13.40 4.07 22.59
CA LEU A 147 12.81 3.56 23.83
C LEU A 147 11.45 4.21 24.13
N GLU A 148 11.29 5.48 23.84
CA GLU A 148 10.06 6.27 23.93
C GLU A 148 8.96 5.69 23.05
N VAL A 149 9.28 5.28 21.82
CA VAL A 149 8.36 4.61 20.91
C VAL A 149 7.95 3.25 21.48
N VAL A 150 8.90 2.46 21.98
CA VAL A 150 8.59 1.16 22.60
C VAL A 150 7.72 1.31 23.83
N ARG A 151 8.01 2.29 24.70
CA ARG A 151 7.17 2.61 25.87
C ARG A 151 5.77 3.01 25.47
N TYR A 152 5.60 3.78 24.40
CA TYR A 152 4.29 4.05 23.84
C TYR A 152 3.61 2.75 23.36
N LEU A 153 4.31 1.91 22.58
CA LEU A 153 3.77 0.64 22.08
C LEU A 153 3.36 -0.34 23.21
N GLU A 154 4.03 -0.32 24.36
CA GLU A 154 3.65 -1.15 25.51
C GLU A 154 2.36 -0.64 26.19
N ASN A 155 2.08 0.67 26.10
CA ASN A 155 1.07 1.35 26.90
C ASN A 155 -0.06 2.01 26.09
N TRP A 156 -0.07 1.96 24.76
CA TRP A 156 -1.00 2.70 23.90
C TRP A 156 -2.49 2.40 24.20
N MET A 157 -2.79 1.24 24.79
CA MET A 157 -4.15 0.83 25.18
C MET A 157 -4.66 1.47 26.47
N ASP A 158 -3.80 2.18 27.22
CA ASP A 158 -4.15 2.96 28.39
C ASP A 158 -4.90 4.24 27.95
N VAL A 159 -6.23 4.14 27.92
CA VAL A 159 -7.11 5.21 27.42
C VAL A 159 -7.20 6.40 28.37
N ASP A 160 -6.77 6.26 29.62
CA ASP A 160 -6.69 7.38 30.56
C ASP A 160 -5.49 8.28 30.22
N ARG A 161 -4.43 7.69 29.66
CA ARG A 161 -3.26 8.41 29.14
C ARG A 161 -3.40 8.82 27.67
N TYR A 162 -3.99 7.96 26.84
CA TYR A 162 -4.09 8.14 25.40
C TYR A 162 -5.55 8.10 24.94
N GLU A 163 -6.28 9.17 25.22
CA GLU A 163 -7.73 9.22 24.95
C GLU A 163 -8.07 8.96 23.47
N LEU A 164 -7.25 9.45 22.54
CA LEU A 164 -7.43 9.24 21.08
C LEU A 164 -7.44 7.77 20.66
N ASN A 165 -6.89 6.88 21.49
CA ASN A 165 -6.79 5.45 21.21
C ASN A 165 -8.01 4.64 21.67
N ARG A 166 -9.05 5.30 22.22
CA ARG A 166 -10.23 4.62 22.81
C ARG A 166 -10.88 3.61 21.86
N THR A 167 -11.08 3.99 20.60
CA THR A 167 -11.71 3.14 19.58
C THR A 167 -10.83 1.94 19.25
N GLN A 168 -9.53 2.15 19.02
CA GLN A 168 -8.57 1.10 18.64
C GLN A 168 -8.34 0.13 19.81
N SER A 169 -8.32 0.65 21.05
CA SER A 169 -8.22 -0.15 22.27
C SER A 169 -9.44 -1.07 22.42
N ALA A 170 -10.65 -0.57 22.14
CA ALA A 170 -11.87 -1.39 22.15
C ALA A 170 -11.86 -2.48 21.08
N ARG A 171 -11.48 -2.16 19.83
CA ARG A 171 -11.36 -3.16 18.74
C ARG A 171 -10.33 -4.24 19.06
N THR A 172 -9.19 -3.84 19.62
CA THR A 172 -8.14 -4.78 20.03
C THR A 172 -8.59 -5.70 21.17
N LYS A 173 -9.35 -5.16 22.14
CA LYS A 173 -9.97 -5.99 23.20
C LYS A 173 -10.95 -7.01 22.62
N ASP A 174 -11.71 -6.65 21.58
CA ASP A 174 -12.61 -7.59 20.90
C ASP A 174 -11.84 -8.64 20.07
N ALA A 175 -10.80 -8.23 19.34
CA ALA A 175 -9.96 -9.13 18.55
C ALA A 175 -9.29 -10.23 19.40
N PHE A 176 -8.87 -9.87 20.63
CA PHE A 176 -8.27 -10.78 21.60
C PHE A 176 -9.25 -11.23 22.71
N LYS A 177 -10.55 -11.10 22.48
CA LYS A 177 -11.56 -11.53 23.46
C LYS A 177 -11.36 -13.01 23.82
N ASN A 178 -11.47 -13.29 25.11
CA ASN A 178 -11.22 -14.61 25.73
C ASN A 178 -9.75 -15.07 25.77
N PHE A 179 -8.78 -14.23 25.41
CA PHE A 179 -7.35 -14.51 25.64
C PHE A 179 -6.80 -13.72 26.84
N ASP A 180 -5.89 -14.33 27.60
CA ASP A 180 -5.20 -13.70 28.73
C ASP A 180 -4.03 -12.83 28.24
N LEU A 181 -4.34 -11.59 27.87
CA LEU A 181 -3.33 -10.61 27.45
C LEU A 181 -2.35 -10.24 28.58
N ALA A 182 -2.74 -10.36 29.85
CA ALA A 182 -1.83 -10.07 30.97
C ALA A 182 -0.72 -11.13 31.05
N LYS A 183 -1.06 -12.41 30.84
CA LYS A 183 -0.06 -13.48 30.72
C LYS A 183 0.81 -13.35 29.47
N ALA A 184 0.23 -12.98 28.33
CA ALA A 184 1.01 -12.69 27.13
C ALA A 184 2.04 -11.56 27.38
N ARG A 185 1.63 -10.49 28.07
CA ARG A 185 2.52 -9.38 28.47
C ARG A 185 3.64 -9.84 29.41
N ALA A 186 3.36 -10.73 30.35
CA ALA A 186 4.38 -11.30 31.24
C ALA A 186 5.45 -12.10 30.46
N GLU A 187 5.09 -12.67 29.32
CA GLU A 187 6.01 -13.33 28.37
C GLU A 187 6.62 -12.36 27.34
N GLY A 188 6.37 -11.05 27.46
CA GLY A 188 6.93 -10.01 26.60
C GLY A 188 6.15 -9.71 25.32
N PHE A 189 4.90 -10.20 25.20
CA PHE A 189 4.04 -10.00 24.04
C PHE A 189 2.92 -8.99 24.31
N TYR A 190 2.81 -8.00 23.44
CA TYR A 190 1.90 -6.87 23.58
C TYR A 190 1.07 -6.69 22.31
N PRO A 191 -0.19 -6.23 22.40
CA PRO A 191 -0.98 -5.89 21.21
C PRO A 191 -0.34 -4.77 20.39
N PHE A 192 -0.24 -4.99 19.09
CA PHE A 192 0.27 -3.99 18.14
C PHE A 192 -0.84 -2.97 17.81
N PRO A 193 -0.55 -1.66 17.82
CA PRO A 193 -1.54 -0.64 17.48
C PRO A 193 -1.83 -0.63 15.97
N ALA A 194 -3.07 -0.33 15.61
CA ALA A 194 -3.52 -0.09 14.24
C ALA A 194 -4.32 1.23 14.18
N GLY A 195 -4.64 1.70 12.98
CA GLY A 195 -5.46 2.90 12.81
C GLY A 195 -4.85 4.15 13.47
N ASN A 196 -5.69 4.93 14.14
CA ASN A 196 -5.29 6.18 14.80
C ASN A 196 -4.23 5.99 15.91
N ALA A 197 -4.13 4.79 16.49
CA ALA A 197 -3.16 4.51 17.55
C ALA A 197 -1.74 4.20 17.03
N LEU A 198 -1.57 4.00 15.72
CA LEU A 198 -0.28 3.65 15.12
C LEU A 198 0.66 4.86 15.12
N PRO A 199 1.91 4.75 15.64
CA PRO A 199 2.90 5.81 15.50
C PRO A 199 3.31 6.04 14.04
N VAL A 200 3.47 7.30 13.64
CA VAL A 200 3.94 7.67 12.30
C VAL A 200 5.30 7.03 12.02
N VAL A 201 6.24 7.12 12.95
CA VAL A 201 7.59 6.52 12.79
C VAL A 201 7.55 5.00 12.62
N VAL A 202 6.60 4.30 13.28
CA VAL A 202 6.43 2.85 13.12
C VAL A 202 5.90 2.53 11.73
N ALA A 203 4.88 3.26 11.27
CA ALA A 203 4.35 3.10 9.91
C ALA A 203 5.42 3.35 8.85
N THR A 204 6.17 4.45 8.98
CA THR A 204 7.26 4.80 8.07
C THR A 204 8.38 3.75 8.10
N ARG A 205 8.80 3.27 9.28
CA ARG A 205 9.86 2.26 9.40
C ARG A 205 9.45 0.91 8.81
N MET A 206 8.19 0.51 8.97
CA MET A 206 7.63 -0.69 8.32
C MET A 206 7.63 -0.55 6.80
N SER A 207 7.25 0.62 6.29
CA SER A 207 7.22 0.90 4.85
C SER A 207 8.61 1.01 4.22
N LEU A 208 9.65 1.41 4.98
CA LEU A 208 11.05 1.56 4.55
C LEU A 208 11.95 0.33 4.79
N SER A 209 11.39 -0.82 5.20
CA SER A 209 12.15 -2.02 5.59
C SER A 209 12.77 -2.76 4.38
N PHE A 210 13.66 -2.07 3.66
CA PHE A 210 14.23 -2.53 2.39
C PHE A 210 14.92 -3.89 2.55
N PRO A 211 14.52 -4.93 1.79
CA PRO A 211 15.02 -6.28 1.94
C PRO A 211 16.55 -6.35 1.99
N LEU A 212 17.08 -7.17 2.89
CA LEU A 212 18.51 -7.41 3.11
C LEU A 212 19.30 -6.21 3.65
N LEU A 213 18.83 -4.98 3.50
CA LEU A 213 19.50 -3.79 4.00
C LEU A 213 19.02 -3.44 5.41
N LEU A 214 17.71 -3.23 5.56
CA LEU A 214 17.10 -2.73 6.78
C LEU A 214 16.14 -3.78 7.36
N GLY A 215 16.30 -4.08 8.65
CA GLY A 215 15.58 -5.17 9.33
C GLY A 215 14.07 -5.15 9.12
N ALA A 216 13.51 -6.30 8.78
CA ALA A 216 12.06 -6.50 8.70
C ALA A 216 11.41 -6.35 10.09
N VAL A 217 10.15 -5.95 10.12
CA VAL A 217 9.38 -5.85 11.35
C VAL A 217 8.62 -7.14 11.56
N ARG A 218 8.95 -7.87 12.64
CA ARG A 218 8.25 -9.10 13.02
C ARG A 218 7.06 -8.78 13.92
N LEU A 219 5.87 -9.17 13.47
CA LEU A 219 4.66 -9.22 14.27
C LEU A 219 4.19 -10.67 14.43
N TYR A 220 3.21 -10.89 15.30
CA TYR A 220 2.69 -12.21 15.61
C TYR A 220 1.16 -12.20 15.53
N THR A 221 0.57 -13.26 15.04
CA THR A 221 -0.88 -13.51 15.16
C THR A 221 -1.10 -14.84 15.85
N ILE A 222 -2.30 -15.06 16.37
CA ILE A 222 -2.68 -16.38 16.92
C ILE A 222 -2.94 -17.32 15.74
N LYS A 223 -2.41 -18.55 15.79
CA LYS A 223 -2.67 -19.59 14.78
C LYS A 223 -4.18 -19.78 14.58
N HIS A 224 -4.59 -19.98 13.33
CA HIS A 224 -6.02 -20.07 12.98
C HIS A 224 -6.76 -21.16 13.78
N ASP A 225 -6.13 -22.33 13.98
CA ASP A 225 -6.72 -23.44 14.72
C ASP A 225 -6.95 -23.10 16.20
N THR A 226 -6.02 -22.38 16.83
CA THR A 226 -6.17 -21.88 18.21
C THR A 226 -7.29 -20.84 18.27
N PHE A 227 -7.36 -19.96 17.26
CA PHE A 227 -8.41 -18.97 17.16
C PHE A 227 -9.80 -19.57 16.93
N GLN A 228 -9.94 -20.63 16.12
CA GLN A 228 -11.21 -21.34 15.93
C GLN A 228 -11.70 -22.01 17.23
N LYS A 229 -10.76 -22.54 18.02
CA LYS A 229 -11.05 -23.18 19.30
C LYS A 229 -11.41 -22.17 20.41
N ARG A 230 -11.32 -20.85 20.17
CA ARG A 230 -11.55 -19.77 21.16
C ARG A 230 -12.83 -19.90 21.98
N ALA A 231 -13.92 -20.37 21.38
CA ALA A 231 -15.22 -20.47 22.05
C ALA A 231 -15.24 -21.67 23.01
N ALA A 232 -14.78 -22.83 22.53
CA ALA A 232 -14.71 -24.07 23.31
C ALA A 232 -13.62 -24.02 24.41
N LEU A 233 -12.51 -23.33 24.16
CA LEU A 233 -11.39 -23.18 25.13
C LEU A 233 -11.74 -22.27 26.32
N SER A 234 -12.87 -21.56 26.25
CA SER A 234 -13.33 -20.59 27.24
C SER A 234 -14.58 -21.01 28.02
N GLU A 235 -15.01 -22.28 27.91
CA GLU A 235 -16.21 -22.87 28.56
C GLU A 235 -16.18 -22.91 30.12
N GLY A 236 -15.37 -22.07 30.75
CA GLY A 236 -15.27 -21.95 32.20
C GLY A 236 -14.61 -20.65 32.67
N LYS A 237 -15.21 -19.49 32.34
CA LYS A 237 -15.01 -18.14 32.92
C LYS A 237 -13.58 -17.54 32.98
N LYS A 238 -12.51 -18.28 32.73
CA LYS A 238 -11.13 -17.78 32.75
C LYS A 238 -10.62 -17.54 31.32
N PRO A 239 -9.93 -16.41 31.07
CA PRO A 239 -9.29 -16.16 29.77
C PRO A 239 -8.27 -17.26 29.43
N TYR A 240 -8.18 -17.62 28.16
CA TYR A 240 -7.26 -18.62 27.64
C TYR A 240 -5.82 -18.11 27.65
N VAL A 241 -4.91 -18.86 28.27
CA VAL A 241 -3.48 -18.53 28.32
C VAL A 241 -2.80 -19.09 27.08
N LEU A 242 -2.27 -18.21 26.23
CA LEU A 242 -1.52 -18.58 25.03
C LEU A 242 -0.23 -19.32 25.41
N ARG A 243 0.10 -20.40 24.68
CA ARG A 243 1.42 -21.03 24.76
C ARG A 243 2.40 -20.29 23.85
N VAL A 244 3.33 -19.57 24.47
CA VAL A 244 4.22 -18.61 23.78
C VAL A 244 5.67 -19.09 23.67
N LYS A 245 6.08 -20.08 24.46
CA LYS A 245 7.42 -20.69 24.44
C LYS A 245 7.34 -22.17 24.09
N ASP A 246 8.41 -22.68 23.46
CA ASP A 246 8.71 -24.12 23.30
C ASP A 246 9.14 -24.77 24.64
N SER A 247 8.52 -24.40 25.76
CA SER A 247 8.78 -25.06 27.03
C SER A 247 7.86 -26.28 27.15
N ASP A 248 8.49 -27.44 27.00
CA ASP A 248 7.98 -28.80 27.17
C ASP A 248 6.91 -29.26 26.17
N ALA A 249 7.40 -29.73 25.02
CA ALA A 249 6.77 -30.62 24.03
C ALA A 249 5.61 -30.07 23.15
N GLY A 250 5.23 -28.79 23.26
CA GLY A 250 4.20 -28.19 22.41
C GLY A 250 4.74 -27.09 21.48
N GLU A 251 4.27 -27.04 20.24
CA GLU A 251 4.50 -25.90 19.34
C GLU A 251 3.85 -24.61 19.88
N SER A 252 4.52 -23.48 19.72
CA SER A 252 3.95 -22.14 19.98
C SER A 252 2.62 -21.94 19.25
N GLU A 253 1.66 -21.29 19.91
CA GLU A 253 0.35 -20.93 19.34
C GLU A 253 0.36 -19.60 18.59
N LEU A 254 1.50 -18.91 18.60
CA LEU A 254 1.72 -17.72 17.79
C LEU A 254 2.37 -18.10 16.46
N GLN A 255 2.00 -17.37 15.41
CA GLN A 255 2.62 -17.45 14.09
C GLN A 255 3.29 -16.12 13.74
N GLU A 256 4.50 -16.19 13.19
CA GLU A 256 5.28 -15.01 12.79
C GLU A 256 4.76 -14.41 11.48
N ASN A 257 4.59 -13.09 11.47
CA ASN A 257 4.26 -12.29 10.30
C ASN A 257 5.41 -11.30 10.06
N TRP A 258 6.11 -11.47 8.96
CA TRP A 258 7.27 -10.68 8.60
C TRP A 258 6.89 -9.54 7.66
N PHE A 259 6.95 -8.31 8.15
CA PHE A 259 6.66 -7.10 7.39
C PHE A 259 7.94 -6.47 6.84
N SER A 260 7.92 -6.11 5.57
CA SER A 260 9.04 -5.49 4.85
C SER A 260 8.54 -4.31 4.02
N ASP A 261 9.44 -3.72 3.24
CA ASP A 261 9.24 -2.52 2.46
C ASP A 261 7.95 -2.56 1.63
N GLY A 262 7.22 -1.44 1.64
CA GLY A 262 5.99 -1.30 0.87
C GLY A 262 6.24 -1.30 -0.63
N GLY A 263 7.39 -0.75 -1.03
CA GLY A 263 7.84 -0.68 -2.40
C GLY A 263 7.93 -2.03 -3.07
N ILE A 264 8.12 -3.14 -2.34
CA ILE A 264 8.14 -4.52 -2.89
C ILE A 264 6.85 -4.86 -3.65
N SER A 265 5.70 -4.38 -3.14
CA SER A 265 4.38 -4.73 -3.67
C SER A 265 3.66 -3.54 -4.32
N SER A 266 3.89 -2.31 -3.85
CA SER A 266 3.46 -1.07 -4.50
C SER A 266 4.40 0.07 -4.11
N ASN A 267 5.15 0.56 -5.09
CA ASN A 267 6.11 1.65 -4.97
C ASN A 267 5.43 3.03 -5.09
N PHE A 268 4.27 3.10 -5.76
CA PHE A 268 3.56 4.34 -6.02
C PHE A 268 2.03 4.21 -5.90
N PRO A 269 1.48 4.09 -4.66
CA PRO A 269 0.06 3.82 -4.43
C PRO A 269 -0.82 5.09 -4.56
N ILE A 270 -0.62 5.91 -5.60
CA ILE A 270 -1.38 7.16 -5.81
C ILE A 270 -2.89 6.94 -5.89
N HIS A 271 -3.32 5.75 -6.33
CA HIS A 271 -4.73 5.35 -6.40
C HIS A 271 -5.45 5.30 -5.04
N MET A 272 -4.73 5.33 -3.91
CA MET A 272 -5.33 5.42 -2.57
C MET A 272 -5.93 6.80 -2.29
N PHE A 273 -5.50 7.82 -3.04
CA PHE A 273 -5.93 9.21 -2.88
C PHE A 273 -6.83 9.66 -4.03
N ASP A 274 -7.56 8.70 -4.62
CA ASP A 274 -8.34 8.90 -5.83
C ASP A 274 -9.83 8.71 -5.63
N ASP A 275 -10.59 9.59 -6.28
CA ASP A 275 -12.03 9.49 -6.43
C ASP A 275 -12.40 9.58 -7.90
N TRP A 276 -13.55 9.03 -8.31
CA TRP A 276 -14.04 9.21 -9.69
C TRP A 276 -14.15 10.69 -10.07
N LEU A 277 -14.67 11.51 -9.16
CA LEU A 277 -14.73 12.97 -9.28
C LEU A 277 -13.98 13.60 -8.10
N PRO A 278 -12.68 13.89 -8.24
CA PRO A 278 -11.87 14.41 -7.15
C PRO A 278 -12.35 15.81 -6.76
N GLN A 279 -12.45 16.05 -5.46
CA GLN A 279 -12.79 17.36 -4.89
C GLN A 279 -11.56 18.20 -4.55
N ARG A 280 -10.39 17.56 -4.54
CA ARG A 280 -9.07 18.17 -4.29
C ARG A 280 -8.07 17.64 -5.33
N PRO A 281 -7.05 18.43 -5.69
CA PRO A 281 -5.97 17.93 -6.52
C PRO A 281 -5.17 16.87 -5.75
N THR A 282 -4.76 15.82 -6.45
CA THR A 282 -3.83 14.80 -5.94
C THR A 282 -2.57 14.91 -6.77
N PHE A 283 -1.40 14.99 -6.15
CA PHE A 283 -0.13 15.10 -6.85
C PHE A 283 0.77 13.92 -6.52
N GLY A 284 1.52 13.48 -7.51
CA GLY A 284 2.48 12.42 -7.38
C GLY A 284 3.87 12.88 -7.82
N ILE A 285 4.91 12.51 -7.07
CA ILE A 285 6.31 12.72 -7.49
C ILE A 285 6.94 11.36 -7.65
N ASN A 286 7.14 10.94 -8.90
CA ASN A 286 7.74 9.66 -9.21
C ASN A 286 9.22 9.86 -9.55
N LEU A 287 10.10 9.22 -8.81
CA LEU A 287 11.52 9.14 -9.16
C LEU A 287 11.65 8.17 -10.35
N ALA A 288 11.76 8.74 -11.55
CA ALA A 288 11.79 8.00 -12.79
C ALA A 288 13.09 7.20 -12.93
N ASP A 289 12.98 6.05 -13.61
CA ASP A 289 14.01 5.01 -13.81
C ASP A 289 14.18 4.04 -12.64
N SER A 290 14.79 2.87 -12.90
CA SER A 290 14.90 1.81 -11.89
C SER A 290 15.73 2.26 -10.69
N GLN A 291 15.20 2.00 -9.49
CA GLN A 291 15.90 2.21 -8.21
C GLN A 291 17.06 1.22 -8.02
N MET A 292 17.16 0.19 -8.85
CA MET A 292 18.27 -0.75 -8.86
C MET A 292 19.50 -0.15 -9.56
N PRO A 293 20.71 -0.45 -9.09
CA PRO A 293 21.96 0.03 -9.68
C PRO A 293 22.09 -0.23 -11.20
N THR A 294 22.69 0.70 -11.93
CA THR A 294 22.85 0.62 -13.41
C THR A 294 23.73 -0.53 -13.88
N ASN A 295 24.62 -1.05 -13.04
CA ASN A 295 25.32 -2.31 -13.29
C ASN A 295 24.40 -3.53 -13.25
N ILE A 296 23.24 -3.43 -12.58
CA ILE A 296 22.19 -4.44 -12.52
C ILE A 296 21.08 -4.17 -13.54
N THR A 297 20.76 -2.92 -13.92
CA THR A 297 19.62 -2.65 -14.82
C THR A 297 20.01 -2.11 -16.20
N GLY A 298 21.28 -1.82 -16.43
CA GLY A 298 21.78 -1.18 -17.64
C GLY A 298 21.80 0.36 -17.54
N PRO A 299 22.24 1.05 -18.61
CA PRO A 299 22.26 2.52 -18.66
C PRO A 299 20.85 3.11 -18.56
N ARG A 300 20.71 4.21 -17.80
CA ARG A 300 19.47 5.00 -17.72
C ARG A 300 19.36 5.91 -18.96
N GLU A 301 19.02 5.36 -20.12
CA GLU A 301 18.75 6.17 -21.31
C GLU A 301 17.32 6.72 -21.28
N ALA A 302 17.14 7.97 -21.73
CA ALA A 302 15.85 8.66 -21.71
C ALA A 302 14.87 8.03 -22.73
N SER A 303 13.59 7.91 -22.36
CA SER A 303 12.57 7.59 -23.35
C SER A 303 12.39 8.71 -24.36
N ILE A 304 12.10 8.33 -25.60
CA ILE A 304 12.09 9.16 -26.81
C ILE A 304 11.08 10.33 -26.74
N HIS A 305 10.20 10.36 -25.73
CA HIS A 305 9.23 11.43 -25.48
C HIS A 305 9.69 12.50 -24.48
N ARG A 306 10.91 12.36 -23.94
CA ARG A 306 11.52 13.22 -22.92
C ARG A 306 12.46 14.21 -23.64
N GLY A 307 12.27 15.51 -23.45
CA GLY A 307 13.35 16.46 -23.77
C GLY A 307 14.57 16.23 -22.87
N ASP A 308 15.54 17.14 -22.91
CA ASP A 308 16.75 17.08 -22.06
C ASP A 308 16.48 17.36 -20.57
N ASP A 309 15.23 17.67 -20.21
CA ASP A 309 14.82 18.04 -18.86
C ASP A 309 14.80 16.86 -17.88
N ASP A 310 15.44 17.04 -16.73
CA ASP A 310 15.45 16.05 -15.63
C ASP A 310 14.13 15.95 -14.87
N VAL A 311 13.21 16.87 -15.09
CA VAL A 311 11.91 16.88 -14.44
C VAL A 311 10.86 17.18 -15.49
N PHE A 312 9.79 16.38 -15.57
CA PHE A 312 8.74 16.61 -16.56
C PHE A 312 7.38 16.13 -16.06
N LEU A 313 6.32 16.73 -16.60
CA LEU A 313 4.95 16.24 -16.46
C LEU A 313 4.52 15.60 -17.77
N ALA A 314 3.88 14.45 -17.68
CA ALA A 314 3.36 13.78 -18.86
C ALA A 314 2.11 14.52 -19.35
N GLN A 315 2.18 15.08 -20.56
CA GLN A 315 1.04 15.80 -21.11
C GLN A 315 -0.13 14.85 -21.46
N PRO A 316 -1.40 15.25 -21.20
CA PRO A 316 -2.58 14.39 -21.38
C PRO A 316 -2.78 13.84 -22.80
N ARG A 317 -2.19 14.46 -23.82
CA ARG A 317 -2.36 14.05 -25.23
C ARG A 317 -1.27 13.11 -25.75
N TYR A 318 -0.23 12.87 -24.98
CA TYR A 318 0.90 12.04 -25.41
C TYR A 318 0.79 10.63 -24.81
N LEU A 319 0.99 9.64 -25.67
CA LEU A 319 1.12 8.26 -25.22
C LEU A 319 2.49 8.08 -24.57
N LEU A 320 2.51 7.70 -23.31
CA LEU A 320 3.74 7.28 -22.64
C LEU A 320 4.11 5.87 -23.11
N VAL A 321 5.01 5.78 -24.09
CA VAL A 321 5.54 4.50 -24.55
C VAL A 321 6.52 3.94 -23.51
N PRO A 322 6.44 2.64 -23.17
CA PRO A 322 7.40 2.00 -22.28
C PRO A 322 8.83 2.12 -22.81
N HIS A 323 9.78 2.39 -21.92
CA HIS A 323 11.20 2.33 -22.28
C HIS A 323 11.64 0.88 -22.46
N VAL A 324 12.50 0.62 -23.45
CA VAL A 324 13.10 -0.70 -23.68
C VAL A 324 14.50 -0.71 -23.08
N TYR A 325 14.69 -1.51 -22.02
CA TYR A 325 16.01 -1.70 -21.42
C TYR A 325 16.71 -2.91 -22.05
N PRO A 326 17.89 -2.74 -22.68
CA PRO A 326 18.61 -3.86 -23.27
C PRO A 326 19.20 -4.78 -22.20
N LEU A 327 18.84 -6.06 -22.23
CA LEU A 327 19.35 -7.07 -21.31
C LEU A 327 20.58 -7.75 -21.92
N LYS A 328 21.76 -7.52 -21.36
CA LYS A 328 23.04 -8.09 -21.82
C LYS A 328 23.58 -9.20 -20.93
N TRP A 329 23.22 -9.23 -19.65
CA TRP A 329 23.77 -10.16 -18.64
C TRP A 329 22.67 -10.81 -17.79
N LEU A 330 22.96 -11.99 -17.20
CA LEU A 330 22.02 -12.72 -16.33
C LEU A 330 21.61 -11.92 -15.08
N SER A 331 22.53 -11.15 -14.48
CA SER A 331 22.21 -10.24 -13.38
C SER A 331 21.18 -9.18 -13.80
N GLN A 332 21.25 -8.71 -15.05
CA GLN A 332 20.29 -7.75 -15.60
C GLN A 332 18.94 -8.38 -15.87
N PHE A 333 18.92 -9.62 -16.33
CA PHE A 333 17.68 -10.38 -16.48
C PHE A 333 16.97 -10.60 -15.13
N LEU A 334 17.69 -11.06 -14.11
CA LEU A 334 17.11 -11.26 -12.77
C LEU A 334 16.69 -9.95 -12.10
N GLY A 335 17.50 -8.90 -12.26
CA GLY A 335 17.14 -7.55 -11.80
C GLY A 335 15.87 -7.02 -12.49
N ALA A 336 15.74 -7.25 -13.80
CA ALA A 336 14.56 -6.86 -14.56
C ALA A 336 13.29 -7.64 -14.14
N ILE A 337 13.41 -8.91 -13.75
CA ILE A 337 12.27 -9.67 -13.18
C ILE A 337 11.79 -9.01 -11.89
N PHE A 338 12.72 -8.68 -10.99
CA PHE A 338 12.38 -8.03 -9.73
C PHE A 338 11.78 -6.64 -9.95
N ASP A 339 12.42 -5.81 -10.78
CA ASP A 339 11.95 -4.47 -11.14
C ASP A 339 10.57 -4.50 -11.81
N THR A 340 10.33 -5.46 -12.69
CA THR A 340 9.02 -5.66 -13.33
C THR A 340 7.97 -6.08 -12.31
N ALA A 341 8.28 -7.04 -11.43
CA ALA A 341 7.35 -7.49 -10.41
C ALA A 341 6.96 -6.35 -9.45
N GLN A 342 7.93 -5.48 -9.14
CA GLN A 342 7.77 -4.35 -8.22
C GLN A 342 7.00 -3.17 -8.87
N ASN A 343 7.39 -2.77 -10.08
CA ASN A 343 6.97 -1.51 -10.67
C ASN A 343 5.91 -1.64 -11.79
N TYR A 344 5.57 -2.85 -12.26
CA TYR A 344 4.64 -3.03 -13.38
C TYR A 344 3.26 -2.41 -13.14
N ARG A 345 2.68 -2.66 -11.95
CA ARG A 345 1.34 -2.15 -11.60
C ARG A 345 1.32 -0.64 -11.58
N ASP A 346 2.33 -0.03 -10.97
CA ASP A 346 2.44 1.41 -10.78
C ASP A 346 2.77 2.13 -12.08
N ASN A 347 3.71 1.60 -12.87
CA ASN A 347 4.01 2.10 -14.22
C ASN A 347 2.80 2.02 -15.14
N THR A 348 1.94 1.01 -14.98
CA THR A 348 0.71 0.90 -15.78
C THR A 348 -0.32 1.94 -15.35
N GLN A 349 -0.49 2.16 -14.04
CA GLN A 349 -1.40 3.20 -13.52
C GLN A 349 -0.94 4.61 -13.88
N ALA A 350 0.35 4.91 -13.72
CA ALA A 350 0.93 6.22 -14.00
C ALA A 350 0.83 6.60 -15.49
N ARG A 351 0.56 5.64 -16.39
CA ARG A 351 0.35 5.91 -17.82
C ARG A 351 -1.10 6.21 -18.18
N LEU A 352 -2.05 5.88 -17.30
CA LEU A 352 -3.47 6.05 -17.57
C LEU A 352 -3.81 7.55 -17.73
N PRO A 353 -4.80 7.86 -18.59
CA PRO A 353 -5.43 9.17 -18.57
C PRO A 353 -5.96 9.49 -17.17
N SER A 354 -5.94 10.77 -16.79
CA SER A 354 -6.37 11.22 -15.46
C SER A 354 -5.46 10.79 -14.30
N TYR A 355 -4.28 10.25 -14.61
CA TYR A 355 -3.25 9.88 -13.65
C TYR A 355 -1.91 10.50 -14.03
N ARG A 356 -1.50 10.39 -15.30
CA ARG A 356 -0.17 10.83 -15.75
C ARG A 356 0.09 12.32 -15.60
N GLU A 357 -0.93 13.15 -15.79
CA GLU A 357 -0.79 14.61 -15.86
C GLU A 357 -0.64 15.29 -14.50
N ARG A 358 -0.88 14.54 -13.42
CA ARG A 358 -0.66 14.97 -12.03
C ARG A 358 0.55 14.29 -11.38
N ILE A 359 1.32 13.55 -12.17
CA ILE A 359 2.54 12.88 -11.74
C ILE A 359 3.72 13.62 -12.36
N ALA A 360 4.52 14.27 -11.51
CA ALA A 360 5.82 14.79 -11.91
C ALA A 360 6.84 13.64 -11.89
N HIS A 361 7.53 13.46 -13.01
CA HIS A 361 8.61 12.51 -13.13
C HIS A 361 9.94 13.21 -12.90
N VAL A 362 10.73 12.70 -11.95
CA VAL A 362 12.05 13.23 -11.59
C VAL A 362 13.11 12.20 -11.96
N ARG A 363 13.96 12.52 -12.94
CA ARG A 363 15.06 11.67 -13.37
C ARG A 363 16.25 11.81 -12.43
N LEU A 364 16.73 10.66 -11.95
CA LEU A 364 17.93 10.56 -11.14
C LEU A 364 19.14 10.24 -12.01
N SER A 365 20.18 11.06 -11.90
CA SER A 365 21.46 10.87 -12.60
C SER A 365 22.22 9.66 -12.03
N ASP A 366 23.28 9.23 -12.71
CA ASP A 366 24.15 8.17 -12.19
C ASP A 366 24.74 8.57 -10.83
N GLY A 367 24.56 7.71 -9.83
CA GLY A 367 24.98 7.99 -8.45
C GLY A 367 23.93 8.74 -7.61
N GLU A 368 22.75 9.05 -8.16
CA GLU A 368 21.63 9.59 -7.38
C GLU A 368 20.61 8.48 -7.03
N GLY A 369 20.28 8.40 -5.73
CA GLY A 369 19.22 7.54 -5.18
C GLY A 369 19.44 6.03 -5.35
N GLY A 370 18.34 5.27 -5.29
CA GLY A 370 18.35 3.82 -5.31
C GLY A 370 19.09 3.21 -4.12
N LEU A 371 19.97 2.24 -4.37
CA LEU A 371 20.85 1.66 -3.34
C LEU A 371 22.04 2.57 -2.97
N ASN A 372 22.23 3.72 -3.62
CA ASN A 372 23.30 4.64 -3.23
C ASN A 372 22.87 5.52 -2.05
N LEU A 373 23.12 5.01 -0.84
CA LEU A 373 22.77 5.69 0.40
C LEU A 373 23.87 6.65 0.89
N ASN A 374 25.08 6.58 0.33
CA ASN A 374 26.20 7.40 0.72
C ASN A 374 26.39 8.58 -0.25
N MET A 375 25.35 9.39 -0.40
CA MET A 375 25.37 10.59 -1.25
C MET A 375 26.00 11.77 -0.51
N GLY A 376 26.82 12.55 -1.22
CA GLY A 376 27.36 13.80 -0.68
C GLY A 376 26.27 14.88 -0.54
N VAL A 377 26.49 15.86 0.34
CA VAL A 377 25.54 16.95 0.60
C VAL A 377 25.14 17.69 -0.69
N GLY A 378 26.10 17.95 -1.59
CA GLY A 378 25.81 18.61 -2.88
C GLY A 378 24.89 17.79 -3.78
N THR A 379 25.02 16.46 -3.78
CA THR A 379 24.12 15.56 -4.53
C THR A 379 22.71 15.56 -3.93
N ILE A 380 22.59 15.51 -2.60
CA ILE A 380 21.29 15.59 -1.91
C ILE A 380 20.60 16.93 -2.23
N GLN A 381 21.36 18.03 -2.24
CA GLN A 381 20.85 19.34 -2.59
C GLN A 381 20.38 19.41 -4.05
N ALA A 382 21.13 18.84 -5.00
CA ALA A 382 20.71 18.77 -6.40
C ALA A 382 19.41 17.98 -6.59
N ILE A 383 19.23 16.87 -5.85
CA ILE A 383 17.98 16.10 -5.84
C ILE A 383 16.83 16.92 -5.24
N ALA A 384 17.06 17.65 -4.15
CA ALA A 384 16.06 18.52 -3.55
C ALA A 384 15.62 19.64 -4.51
N GLU A 385 16.56 20.22 -5.26
CA GLU A 385 16.27 21.22 -6.31
C GLU A 385 15.44 20.63 -7.46
N LYS A 386 15.68 19.38 -7.85
CA LYS A 386 14.80 18.66 -8.80
C LYS A 386 13.37 18.54 -8.24
N GLY A 387 13.22 18.27 -6.95
CA GLY A 387 11.93 18.27 -6.26
C GLY A 387 11.22 19.64 -6.29
N GLY A 388 11.96 20.73 -6.08
CA GLY A 388 11.45 22.10 -6.22
C GLY A 388 10.90 22.38 -7.62
N ARG A 389 11.68 22.03 -8.66
CA ARG A 389 11.23 22.14 -10.07
C ARG A 389 10.00 21.28 -10.38
N ALA A 390 9.86 20.13 -9.73
CA ALA A 390 8.67 19.29 -9.88
C ALA A 390 7.42 19.97 -9.33
N ALA A 391 7.52 20.61 -8.16
CA ALA A 391 6.44 21.39 -7.57
C ALA A 391 6.07 22.60 -8.43
N GLU A 392 7.05 23.33 -8.96
CA GLU A 392 6.82 24.46 -9.87
C GLU A 392 6.03 24.04 -11.12
N ARG A 393 6.45 22.95 -11.77
CA ARG A 393 5.73 22.45 -12.96
C ARG A 393 4.32 21.98 -12.63
N LEU A 394 4.12 21.26 -11.51
CA LEU A 394 2.78 20.88 -11.05
C LEU A 394 1.91 22.12 -10.82
N GLN A 395 2.46 23.20 -10.27
CA GLN A 395 1.70 24.42 -10.05
C GLN A 395 1.36 25.16 -11.37
N SER A 396 2.29 25.19 -12.34
CA SER A 396 2.11 25.97 -13.57
C SER A 396 1.36 25.22 -14.68
N GLU A 397 1.51 23.90 -14.77
CA GLU A 397 1.01 23.11 -15.90
C GLU A 397 -0.26 22.31 -15.56
N PHE A 398 -0.53 22.01 -14.28
CA PHE A 398 -1.70 21.21 -13.90
C PHE A 398 -2.99 22.05 -13.85
N ALA A 399 -3.93 21.75 -14.74
CA ALA A 399 -5.27 22.34 -14.73
C ALA A 399 -6.29 21.42 -14.03
N PHE A 400 -6.67 21.74 -12.79
CA PHE A 400 -7.55 20.88 -12.00
C PHE A 400 -8.96 20.72 -12.60
N ASP A 401 -9.54 21.78 -13.16
CA ASP A 401 -10.86 21.71 -13.79
C ASP A 401 -10.85 20.82 -15.04
N GLU A 402 -9.79 20.90 -15.85
CA GLU A 402 -9.59 20.01 -17.00
C GLU A 402 -9.40 18.56 -16.54
N HIS A 403 -8.61 18.33 -15.48
CA HIS A 403 -8.46 17.01 -14.88
C HIS A 403 -9.81 16.41 -14.44
N ARG A 404 -10.67 17.18 -13.77
CA ARG A 404 -12.02 16.74 -13.36
C ARG A 404 -12.90 16.44 -14.57
N TRP A 405 -12.84 17.28 -15.60
CA TRP A 405 -13.56 17.08 -16.86
C TRP A 405 -13.15 15.77 -17.54
N VAL A 406 -11.85 15.53 -17.68
CA VAL A 406 -11.33 14.29 -18.29
C VAL A 406 -11.74 13.06 -17.47
N ARG A 407 -11.67 13.10 -16.13
CA ARG A 407 -12.14 11.99 -15.28
C ARG A 407 -13.62 11.69 -15.47
N LEU A 408 -14.45 12.73 -15.59
CA LEU A 408 -15.87 12.55 -15.88
C LEU A 408 -16.09 11.86 -17.23
N LEU A 409 -15.40 12.31 -18.29
CA LEU A 409 -15.52 11.69 -19.61
C LEU A 409 -15.05 10.22 -19.61
N VAL A 410 -13.94 9.92 -18.95
CA VAL A 410 -13.44 8.55 -18.79
C VAL A 410 -14.45 7.67 -18.06
N LEU A 411 -15.05 8.16 -16.96
CA LEU A 411 -16.10 7.44 -16.24
C LEU A 411 -17.33 7.20 -17.12
N LEU A 412 -17.82 8.24 -17.80
CA LEU A 412 -19.01 8.16 -18.65
C LEU A 412 -18.80 7.22 -19.85
N GLY A 413 -17.64 7.31 -20.51
CA GLY A 413 -17.25 6.40 -21.60
C GLY A 413 -17.24 4.95 -21.13
N ARG A 414 -16.71 4.69 -19.94
CA ARG A 414 -16.69 3.33 -19.41
C ARG A 414 -18.06 2.82 -18.96
N LEU A 415 -18.90 3.66 -18.35
CA LEU A 415 -20.27 3.30 -18.02
C LEU A 415 -21.09 2.99 -19.27
N GLU A 416 -20.93 3.80 -20.32
CA GLU A 416 -21.60 3.60 -21.61
C GLU A 416 -21.21 2.26 -22.26
N GLU A 417 -19.93 1.92 -22.27
CA GLU A 417 -19.45 0.62 -22.76
C GLU A 417 -20.10 -0.54 -21.98
N GLU A 418 -20.13 -0.48 -20.64
CA GLU A 418 -20.74 -1.53 -19.82
C GLU A 418 -22.26 -1.62 -19.99
N PHE A 419 -22.94 -0.49 -20.15
CA PHE A 419 -24.38 -0.45 -20.41
C PHE A 419 -24.73 -1.12 -21.74
N ILE A 420 -23.94 -0.88 -22.79
CA ILE A 420 -24.12 -1.52 -24.09
C ILE A 420 -23.81 -3.01 -24.01
N ARG A 421 -22.69 -3.40 -23.37
CA ARG A 421 -22.33 -4.82 -23.17
C ARG A 421 -23.41 -5.58 -22.41
N LEU A 422 -23.94 -4.99 -21.33
CA LEU A 422 -25.03 -5.58 -20.54
C LEU A 422 -26.28 -5.77 -21.40
N ARG A 423 -26.72 -4.72 -22.10
CA ARG A 423 -27.89 -4.78 -22.98
C ARG A 423 -27.73 -5.86 -24.04
N GLU A 424 -26.60 -5.88 -24.77
CA GLU A 424 -26.33 -6.87 -25.80
C GLU A 424 -26.33 -8.30 -25.27
N ARG A 425 -25.71 -8.54 -24.12
CA ARG A 425 -25.67 -9.86 -23.47
C ARG A 425 -27.08 -10.39 -23.21
N TYR A 426 -27.94 -9.55 -22.64
CA TYR A 426 -29.31 -9.94 -22.30
C TYR A 426 -30.26 -9.92 -23.49
N THR A 427 -30.03 -9.10 -24.52
CA THR A 427 -30.75 -9.21 -25.80
C THR A 427 -30.47 -10.56 -26.46
N LYS A 428 -29.21 -11.01 -26.49
CA LYS A 428 -28.83 -12.31 -27.06
C LYS A 428 -29.39 -13.49 -26.26
N ALA A 429 -29.50 -13.36 -24.94
CA ALA A 429 -30.07 -14.39 -24.07
C ALA A 429 -31.60 -14.45 -24.15
N SER A 430 -32.25 -13.33 -24.43
CA SER A 430 -33.71 -13.20 -24.45
C SER A 430 -34.34 -13.85 -25.69
N ARG A 431 -35.35 -14.71 -25.47
CA ARG A 431 -36.09 -15.38 -26.56
C ARG A 431 -36.93 -14.43 -27.44
N ASN A 432 -37.39 -13.31 -26.88
CA ASN A 432 -38.22 -12.32 -27.56
C ASN A 432 -37.47 -11.00 -27.84
N GLY A 433 -36.15 -10.95 -27.57
CA GLY A 433 -35.33 -9.76 -27.69
C GLY A 433 -35.56 -8.71 -26.58
N ASN A 434 -36.47 -8.95 -25.64
CA ASN A 434 -36.73 -8.06 -24.50
C ASN A 434 -35.69 -8.29 -23.39
N TRP A 435 -34.54 -7.65 -23.53
CA TRP A 435 -33.42 -7.75 -22.60
C TRP A 435 -33.78 -7.30 -21.17
N ARG A 436 -34.63 -6.28 -21.01
CA ARG A 436 -35.04 -5.75 -19.69
C ARG A 436 -35.81 -6.80 -18.91
N GLN A 437 -36.79 -7.42 -19.56
CA GLN A 437 -37.59 -8.48 -18.96
C GLN A 437 -36.74 -9.70 -18.60
N GLU A 438 -35.80 -10.08 -19.46
CA GLU A 438 -34.87 -11.20 -19.20
C GLU A 438 -34.01 -10.91 -17.96
N LEU A 439 -33.36 -9.74 -17.90
CA LEU A 439 -32.51 -9.35 -16.77
C LEU A 439 -33.31 -9.27 -15.45
N LEU A 440 -34.47 -8.63 -15.45
CA LEU A 440 -35.29 -8.48 -14.25
C LEU A 440 -35.83 -9.83 -13.75
N SER A 441 -36.26 -10.71 -14.65
CA SER A 441 -36.76 -12.04 -14.28
C SER A 441 -35.64 -12.92 -13.69
N GLN A 442 -34.44 -12.90 -14.29
CA GLN A 442 -33.28 -13.59 -13.75
C GLN A 442 -32.87 -13.04 -12.38
N TYR A 443 -32.83 -11.72 -12.21
CA TYR A 443 -32.47 -11.08 -10.95
C TYR A 443 -33.47 -11.41 -9.83
N GLU A 444 -34.78 -11.39 -10.12
CA GLU A 444 -35.80 -11.77 -9.16
C GLU A 444 -35.70 -13.24 -8.74
N ALA A 445 -35.42 -14.14 -9.68
CA ALA A 445 -35.19 -15.56 -9.39
C ALA A 445 -33.98 -15.77 -8.46
N LEU A 446 -32.87 -15.06 -8.70
CA LEU A 446 -31.68 -15.10 -7.83
C LEU A 446 -31.96 -14.57 -6.43
N LEU A 447 -32.71 -13.47 -6.31
CA LEU A 447 -33.12 -12.93 -5.01
C LEU A 447 -34.00 -13.92 -4.24
N LYS A 448 -34.95 -14.57 -4.92
CA LYS A 448 -35.80 -15.59 -4.30
C LYS A 448 -34.96 -16.78 -3.79
N ALA A 449 -34.06 -17.30 -4.61
CA ALA A 449 -33.18 -18.40 -4.25
C ALA A 449 -32.28 -18.08 -3.05
N SER A 450 -31.79 -16.83 -2.95
CA SER A 450 -30.90 -16.40 -1.85
C SER A 450 -31.54 -16.42 -0.46
N GLN A 451 -32.88 -16.46 -0.37
CA GLN A 451 -33.61 -16.53 0.90
C GLN A 451 -34.10 -17.96 1.20
N GLU A 452 -34.44 -18.73 0.16
CA GLU A 452 -34.96 -20.09 0.31
C GLU A 452 -33.87 -21.10 0.66
N ASP A 453 -32.64 -20.87 0.20
CA ASP A 453 -31.50 -21.74 0.48
C ASP A 453 -30.78 -21.27 1.76
N GLU A 454 -31.25 -21.75 2.93
CA GLU A 454 -30.51 -21.58 4.21
C GLU A 454 -29.17 -22.35 4.23
N ARG A 455 -28.81 -23.04 3.14
CA ARG A 455 -27.47 -23.64 2.98
C ARG A 455 -26.45 -22.54 2.73
N GLN A 456 -25.75 -22.14 3.78
CA GLN A 456 -24.43 -21.47 3.75
C GLN A 456 -24.19 -20.57 2.52
N ALA A 457 -25.15 -19.71 2.17
CA ALA A 457 -24.98 -18.81 1.04
C ALA A 457 -23.78 -17.92 1.36
N TRP A 458 -22.79 -17.89 0.46
CA TRP A 458 -21.56 -17.14 0.66
C TRP A 458 -21.85 -15.63 0.78
N TYR A 459 -22.91 -15.14 0.11
CA TYR A 459 -23.40 -13.77 0.23
C TYR A 459 -24.46 -13.64 1.33
N ARG A 460 -24.28 -12.69 2.24
CA ARG A 460 -25.21 -12.45 3.36
C ARG A 460 -26.26 -11.41 2.97
N VAL A 461 -27.49 -11.86 2.81
CA VAL A 461 -28.65 -10.97 2.69
C VAL A 461 -29.01 -10.31 4.03
N PRO A 462 -29.66 -9.13 4.03
CA PRO A 462 -30.19 -8.52 5.25
C PRO A 462 -31.05 -9.49 6.08
N PRO A 463 -31.08 -9.36 7.41
CA PRO A 463 -31.84 -10.27 8.28
C PRO A 463 -33.34 -10.25 7.92
N LYS A 464 -34.03 -11.38 8.17
CA LYS A 464 -35.44 -11.63 7.80
C LYS A 464 -36.39 -10.43 8.03
N PRO A 465 -36.30 -9.65 9.13
CA PRO A 465 -37.17 -8.47 9.33
C PRO A 465 -36.98 -7.33 8.33
N LEU A 466 -35.76 -7.13 7.83
CA LEU A 466 -35.41 -6.06 6.87
C LEU A 466 -35.52 -6.53 5.41
N TRP A 467 -35.48 -7.83 5.19
CA TRP A 467 -35.42 -8.43 3.86
C TRP A 467 -36.56 -8.03 2.91
N PRO A 468 -37.87 -8.06 3.29
CA PRO A 468 -38.95 -7.70 2.37
C PRO A 468 -38.84 -6.27 1.85
N ARG A 469 -38.44 -5.33 2.72
CA ARG A 469 -38.23 -3.92 2.34
C ARG A 469 -37.03 -3.78 1.42
N TRP A 470 -35.89 -4.37 1.80
CA TRP A 470 -34.67 -4.32 1.01
C TRP A 470 -34.86 -4.95 -0.39
N ARG A 471 -35.50 -6.12 -0.47
CA ARG A 471 -35.79 -6.80 -1.74
C ARG A 471 -36.62 -5.92 -2.67
N ARG A 472 -37.68 -5.30 -2.14
CA ARG A 472 -38.55 -4.40 -2.93
C ARG A 472 -37.74 -3.23 -3.49
N GLU A 473 -36.90 -2.62 -2.66
CA GLU A 473 -36.06 -1.49 -3.07
C GLU A 473 -34.99 -1.91 -4.09
N ALA A 474 -34.37 -3.09 -3.93
CA ALA A 474 -33.41 -3.63 -4.87
C ALA A 474 -34.02 -3.86 -6.26
N ILE A 475 -35.23 -4.44 -6.33
CA ILE A 475 -35.95 -4.63 -7.60
C ILE A 475 -36.30 -3.28 -8.24
N GLN A 476 -36.78 -2.31 -7.47
CA GLN A 476 -37.09 -0.96 -7.97
C GLN A 476 -35.85 -0.25 -8.54
N ARG A 477 -34.72 -0.32 -7.85
CA ARG A 477 -33.45 0.24 -8.32
C ARG A 477 -32.95 -0.47 -9.58
N MET A 478 -33.12 -1.78 -9.67
CA MET A 478 -32.77 -2.55 -10.86
C MET A 478 -33.65 -2.15 -12.06
N ASP A 479 -34.97 -2.03 -11.90
CA ASP A 479 -35.83 -1.55 -12.99
C ASP A 479 -35.46 -0.14 -13.43
N ALA A 480 -35.22 0.79 -12.49
CA ALA A 480 -34.77 2.15 -12.80
C ALA A 480 -33.45 2.17 -13.59
N LEU A 481 -32.50 1.31 -13.22
CA LEU A 481 -31.26 1.13 -13.98
C LEU A 481 -31.52 0.58 -15.39
N THR A 482 -32.47 -0.35 -15.56
CA THR A 482 -32.83 -0.82 -16.91
C THR A 482 -33.44 0.29 -17.77
N VAL A 483 -34.28 1.15 -17.19
CA VAL A 483 -34.86 2.32 -17.87
C VAL A 483 -33.76 3.31 -18.27
N LEU A 484 -32.80 3.56 -17.38
CA LEU A 484 -31.64 4.40 -17.67
C LEU A 484 -30.86 3.85 -18.86
N ILE A 485 -30.46 2.59 -18.81
CA ILE A 485 -29.69 1.93 -19.89
C ILE A 485 -30.47 1.96 -21.20
N ASP A 486 -31.77 1.67 -21.16
CA ASP A 486 -32.61 1.69 -22.36
C ASP A 486 -32.64 3.09 -22.98
N LYS A 487 -32.88 4.15 -22.19
CA LYS A 487 -32.85 5.54 -22.66
C LYS A 487 -31.46 5.95 -23.17
N TRP A 488 -30.42 5.54 -22.47
CA TRP A 488 -29.03 5.84 -22.82
C TRP A 488 -28.63 5.24 -24.16
N THR A 489 -29.07 4.00 -24.43
CA THR A 489 -28.63 3.21 -25.58
C THR A 489 -29.64 3.16 -26.73
N SER A 490 -30.87 3.69 -26.57
CA SER A 490 -31.92 3.71 -27.60
C SER A 490 -31.86 4.91 -28.54
N GLY A 491 -31.04 5.92 -28.23
CA GLY A 491 -30.86 7.10 -29.07
C GLY A 491 -30.15 6.79 -30.38
N LYS A 492 -30.67 7.31 -31.51
CA LYS A 492 -29.87 7.61 -32.71
C LYS A 492 -28.99 8.83 -32.44
N THR A 493 -28.10 8.73 -31.47
CA THR A 493 -27.13 9.77 -31.14
C THR A 493 -25.81 9.24 -31.68
N THR A 494 -25.41 9.60 -32.89
CA THR A 494 -24.85 10.93 -33.11
C THR A 494 -24.62 11.19 -34.60
N GLY A 495 -24.84 12.43 -35.05
CA GLY A 495 -24.29 12.95 -36.31
C GLY A 495 -22.79 13.25 -36.22
N ILE A 496 -22.06 12.53 -35.37
CA ILE A 496 -20.62 12.68 -35.15
C ILE A 496 -19.91 11.71 -36.09
N PRO A 497 -19.00 12.17 -36.96
CA PRO A 497 -18.28 11.31 -37.88
C PRO A 497 -17.24 10.49 -37.10
N TYR A 498 -17.51 9.21 -36.86
CA TYR A 498 -16.45 8.28 -36.45
C TYR A 498 -15.55 7.97 -37.66
N PRO A 499 -14.21 7.88 -37.48
CA PRO A 499 -13.33 7.39 -38.51
C PRO A 499 -13.79 6.00 -39.01
N PRO A 500 -13.69 5.67 -40.32
CA PRO A 500 -14.17 4.41 -40.88
C PRO A 500 -13.57 3.12 -40.27
N ARG A 501 -12.58 3.24 -39.39
CA ARG A 501 -11.87 2.14 -38.71
C ARG A 501 -12.00 2.17 -37.18
N ALA A 502 -12.84 3.04 -36.61
CA ALA A 502 -13.04 3.10 -35.16
C ALA A 502 -13.69 1.79 -34.66
N ARG A 503 -13.01 1.09 -33.74
CA ARG A 503 -13.47 -0.18 -33.14
C ARG A 503 -14.70 -0.02 -32.24
N LYS A 504 -14.94 1.18 -31.71
CA LYS A 504 -16.01 1.50 -30.74
C LYS A 504 -16.75 2.75 -31.22
N GLN A 505 -18.08 2.70 -31.25
CA GLN A 505 -18.96 3.82 -31.61
C GLN A 505 -19.71 4.32 -30.35
N TYR A 506 -18.97 4.63 -29.28
CA TYR A 506 -19.56 5.15 -28.04
C TYR A 506 -19.42 6.68 -28.01
N PHE A 507 -20.49 7.39 -27.63
CA PHE A 507 -20.57 8.84 -27.65
C PHE A 507 -19.53 9.50 -26.74
N PHE A 508 -19.37 9.01 -25.52
CA PHE A 508 -18.41 9.56 -24.55
C PHE A 508 -16.98 9.07 -24.77
N SER A 509 -16.77 8.05 -25.62
CA SER A 509 -15.45 7.59 -26.04
C SER A 509 -14.95 8.28 -27.31
N TYR A 510 -15.62 9.35 -27.76
CA TYR A 510 -15.15 10.15 -28.90
C TYR A 510 -13.85 10.85 -28.53
N ASP A 511 -12.75 10.46 -29.18
CA ASP A 511 -11.39 10.93 -28.87
C ASP A 511 -10.98 10.64 -27.40
N GLU A 512 -11.33 9.44 -26.90
CA GLU A 512 -10.94 9.01 -25.55
C GLU A 512 -9.41 9.10 -25.38
N PRO A 513 -8.92 9.68 -24.27
CA PRO A 513 -7.50 9.79 -24.05
C PRO A 513 -6.88 8.39 -23.95
N MET A 514 -5.74 8.20 -24.62
CA MET A 514 -5.05 6.90 -24.69
C MET A 514 -4.09 6.71 -23.51
N PRO A 515 -3.84 5.48 -23.02
CA PRO A 515 -4.51 4.22 -23.42
C PRO A 515 -5.96 4.13 -22.90
N GLU A 516 -6.78 3.31 -23.56
CA GLU A 516 -8.19 3.08 -23.20
C GLU A 516 -8.36 2.76 -21.70
N SER A 517 -9.43 3.28 -21.10
CA SER A 517 -9.73 3.03 -19.70
C SER A 517 -10.29 1.61 -19.47
N ILE A 518 -9.81 0.93 -18.41
CA ILE A 518 -10.23 -0.44 -18.06
C ILE A 518 -10.88 -0.43 -16.67
N LEU A 519 -12.13 -0.93 -16.54
CA LEU A 519 -12.70 -1.28 -15.23
C LEU A 519 -12.02 -2.55 -14.72
N ARG A 520 -11.25 -2.44 -13.64
CA ARG A 520 -10.46 -3.53 -13.04
C ARG A 520 -11.26 -4.67 -12.39
N VAL A 521 -12.58 -4.73 -12.57
CA VAL A 521 -13.44 -5.74 -11.91
C VAL A 521 -13.77 -6.93 -12.82
N THR A 522 -13.47 -6.86 -14.11
CA THR A 522 -13.76 -7.94 -15.05
C THR A 522 -12.53 -8.26 -15.89
N PRO A 523 -12.05 -9.52 -15.96
CA PRO A 523 -11.05 -9.92 -16.94
C PRO A 523 -11.62 -9.67 -18.35
N GLU A 524 -10.84 -9.03 -19.22
CA GLU A 524 -11.17 -8.97 -20.64
C GLU A 524 -11.14 -10.41 -21.19
N GLN A 525 -12.22 -10.81 -21.87
CA GLN A 525 -12.32 -12.09 -22.58
C GLN A 525 -11.77 -11.99 -23.98
#